data_AF-A0A5Q4GIM2-F1
#
_entry.id   AF-A0A5Q4GIM2-F1
#
_cell.length_a   1.000
_cell.length_b   1.000
_cell.length_c   1.000
_cell.angle_alpha   90.00
_cell.angle_beta   90.00
_cell.angle_gamma   90.00
#
_symmetry.space_group_name_H-M   'P 1'
#
loop_
_entity.id
_entity.type
_entity.pdbx_description
1 polymer ?
#
loop_
_entity_poly.entity_id
_entity_poly.type
_entity_poly.pdbx_seq_one_letter_code
_entity_poly.pdbx_strand_id
1 'polypeptide(L)'
;MSDEMTTVGSGFQQAAAKVKLLPQKPGVYLMKDAAARVIYVGKAKNLRARASSYFLKGAAEDARTNWVVEIADIDYVECESEVDALLMEARLIKDVQPKHNKELKDDKTFPYLMITTREDFPRVEVTREPRDRGVKLYGPFANVGALRGAIQVLQRIFKFRTCSLDIIEGDERWKWFRPCLLASIQQCTAPCNLRVNKEDYRRDIKRLQMFLDGKRSSLLKQMRSEMLEASKSLKFERAATLRDEIHMLETLDDRGELETHAQPEVFYVDPRKGLAGLRKVLNLRQTPRTLEGVDIAHLAGGETVASLVQFIDGLPFKPGYRRYKIREVAGIDDYRSIYEVVARRFRRMSDEAQVFPDLLLIDGGKGQLKAAISAFDELGIQPPALVALAKRDEEIFLPGRSEPLRLSRHAFALRLLQYVRDEAHRFAQHYHHILRRKSTLGE
;
A
#
# COMPACT_ATOMS: atom_id res chain seq x y z
N MET A 1 46.78 -28.94 8.09
CA MET A 1 45.42 -28.80 7.52
C MET A 1 44.36 -29.49 8.40
N SER A 2 44.47 -29.40 9.73
CA SER A 2 43.55 -30.05 10.67
C SER A 2 43.02 -29.11 11.77
N ASP A 3 43.43 -27.83 11.76
CA ASP A 3 43.06 -26.83 12.78
C ASP A 3 41.97 -25.84 12.33
N GLU A 4 41.65 -25.76 11.03
CA GLU A 4 40.60 -24.87 10.53
C GLU A 4 39.18 -25.43 10.71
N MET A 5 39.01 -26.74 10.92
CA MET A 5 37.67 -27.35 11.09
C MET A 5 37.15 -27.33 12.54
N THR A 6 38.04 -27.19 13.54
CA THR A 6 37.68 -27.14 14.97
C THR A 6 37.24 -25.76 15.43
N THR A 7 37.70 -24.70 14.77
CA THR A 7 37.41 -23.29 15.09
C THR A 7 36.06 -22.81 14.57
N VAL A 8 35.57 -23.36 13.45
CA VAL A 8 34.24 -23.02 12.87
C VAL A 8 33.10 -23.49 13.78
N GLY A 9 33.25 -24.64 14.45
CA GLY A 9 32.25 -25.17 15.37
C GLY A 9 32.08 -24.37 16.67
N SER A 10 33.14 -23.76 17.19
CA SER A 10 33.07 -22.99 18.44
C SER A 10 32.44 -21.61 18.25
N GLY A 11 32.76 -20.92 17.14
CA GLY A 11 32.19 -19.62 16.80
C GLY A 11 30.67 -19.68 16.61
N PHE A 12 30.18 -20.67 15.87
CA PHE A 12 28.74 -20.84 15.66
C PHE A 12 27.97 -21.07 16.98
N GLN A 13 28.52 -21.86 17.89
CA GLN A 13 27.93 -22.09 19.22
C GLN A 13 27.96 -20.84 20.10
N GLN A 14 29.05 -20.07 20.04
CA GLN A 14 29.17 -18.80 20.75
C GLN A 14 28.15 -17.77 20.24
N ALA A 15 28.00 -17.64 18.92
CA ALA A 15 26.98 -16.80 18.30
C ALA A 15 25.57 -17.25 18.73
N ALA A 16 25.30 -18.56 18.72
CA ALA A 16 24.02 -19.11 19.18
C ALA A 16 23.72 -18.78 20.66
N ALA A 17 24.73 -18.79 21.53
CA ALA A 17 24.59 -18.38 22.92
C ALA A 17 24.32 -16.87 23.04
N LYS A 18 25.05 -16.04 22.27
CA LYS A 18 24.89 -14.58 22.24
C LYS A 18 23.49 -14.18 21.77
N VAL A 19 22.94 -14.87 20.76
CA VAL A 19 21.56 -14.64 20.27
C VAL A 19 20.51 -14.68 21.38
N LYS A 20 20.65 -15.59 22.35
CA LYS A 20 19.68 -15.72 23.44
C LYS A 20 19.62 -14.49 24.34
N LEU A 21 20.70 -13.71 24.38
CA LEU A 21 20.82 -12.48 25.17
C LEU A 21 20.29 -11.24 24.43
N LEU A 22 20.00 -11.33 23.12
CA LEU A 22 19.48 -10.19 22.35
C LEU A 22 18.15 -9.69 22.96
N PRO A 23 17.87 -8.39 22.86
CA PRO A 23 16.61 -7.82 23.34
C PRO A 23 15.42 -8.33 22.51
N GLN A 24 14.24 -8.32 23.12
CA GLN A 24 12.97 -8.61 22.44
C GLN A 24 12.36 -7.32 21.87
N LYS A 25 13.15 -6.59 21.08
CA LYS A 25 12.78 -5.31 20.47
C LYS A 25 13.01 -5.33 18.96
N PRO A 26 12.43 -4.38 18.22
CA PRO A 26 12.78 -4.13 16.83
C PRO A 26 14.26 -3.77 16.68
N GLY A 27 14.86 -4.13 15.56
CA GLY A 27 16.24 -3.78 15.28
C GLY A 27 16.84 -4.49 14.08
N VAL A 28 18.14 -4.28 13.92
CA VAL A 28 18.95 -4.90 12.86
C VAL A 28 20.01 -5.79 13.52
N TYR A 29 20.16 -7.01 13.03
CA TYR A 29 21.25 -7.92 13.44
C TYR A 29 22.28 -8.05 12.32
N LEU A 30 23.54 -8.20 12.70
CA LEU A 30 24.70 -8.31 11.83
C LEU A 30 25.41 -9.63 12.14
N MET A 31 25.42 -10.55 11.18
CA MET A 31 26.16 -11.80 11.29
C MET A 31 27.57 -11.61 10.77
N LYS A 32 28.56 -12.14 11.48
CA LYS A 32 29.97 -12.02 11.15
C LYS A 32 30.65 -13.37 11.01
N ASP A 33 31.66 -13.43 10.16
CA ASP A 33 32.56 -14.58 10.06
C ASP A 33 33.65 -14.57 11.15
N ALA A 34 34.50 -15.60 11.17
CA ALA A 34 35.61 -15.74 12.13
C ALA A 34 36.65 -14.61 12.02
N ALA A 35 36.68 -13.87 10.91
CA ALA A 35 37.53 -12.70 10.71
C ALA A 35 36.84 -11.38 11.11
N ALA A 36 35.70 -11.46 11.81
CA ALA A 36 34.86 -10.34 12.22
C ALA A 36 34.29 -9.49 11.06
N ARG A 37 34.27 -10.02 9.84
CA ARG A 37 33.66 -9.35 8.67
C ARG A 37 32.16 -9.59 8.69
N VAL A 38 31.37 -8.54 8.46
CA VAL A 38 29.91 -8.66 8.36
C VAL A 38 29.56 -9.36 7.05
N ILE A 39 28.99 -10.56 7.15
CA ILE A 39 28.61 -11.40 6.01
C ILE A 39 27.11 -11.30 5.69
N TYR A 40 26.29 -10.93 6.67
CA TYR A 40 24.85 -10.73 6.49
C TYR A 40 24.28 -9.67 7.44
N VAL A 41 23.34 -8.88 6.95
CA VAL A 41 22.56 -7.89 7.71
C VAL A 41 21.08 -8.19 7.51
N GLY A 42 20.31 -8.22 8.60
CA GLY A 42 18.86 -8.42 8.52
C GLY A 42 18.09 -7.66 9.59
N LYS A 43 16.87 -7.24 9.27
CA LYS A 43 15.93 -6.62 10.22
C LYS A 43 15.07 -7.63 10.96
N ALA A 44 14.59 -7.25 12.14
CA ALA A 44 13.67 -8.04 12.94
C ALA A 44 12.68 -7.14 13.69
N LYS A 45 11.45 -7.63 13.86
CA LYS A 45 10.48 -7.09 14.83
C LYS A 45 10.86 -7.42 16.27
N ASN A 46 11.42 -8.63 16.44
CA ASN A 46 11.97 -9.13 17.69
C ASN A 46 13.33 -9.74 17.37
N LEU A 47 14.40 -9.02 17.72
CA LEU A 47 15.79 -9.40 17.45
C LEU A 47 16.09 -10.82 17.91
N ARG A 48 15.76 -11.17 19.16
CA ARG A 48 15.99 -12.50 19.71
C ARG A 48 15.26 -13.58 18.92
N ALA A 49 13.95 -13.45 18.73
CA ALA A 49 13.15 -14.49 18.07
C ALA A 49 13.59 -14.69 16.62
N ARG A 50 13.82 -13.60 15.88
CA ARG A 50 14.23 -13.68 14.47
C ARG A 50 15.65 -14.21 14.32
N ALA A 51 16.63 -13.71 15.09
CA ALA A 51 18.00 -14.19 14.98
C ALA A 51 18.14 -15.67 15.40
N SER A 52 17.36 -16.11 16.40
CA SER A 52 17.37 -17.51 16.87
C SER A 52 17.00 -18.51 15.76
N SER A 53 16.16 -18.11 14.80
CA SER A 53 15.73 -19.00 13.72
C SER A 53 16.88 -19.51 12.84
N TYR A 54 18.00 -18.79 12.73
CA TYR A 54 19.17 -19.21 11.94
C TYR A 54 20.04 -20.26 12.63
N PHE A 55 19.85 -20.49 13.93
CA PHE A 55 20.63 -21.45 14.72
C PHE A 55 19.84 -22.75 14.99
N LEU A 56 18.68 -22.92 14.34
CA LEU A 56 17.91 -24.15 14.35
C LEU A 56 18.54 -25.17 13.40
N LYS A 57 18.44 -26.47 13.72
CA LYS A 57 19.08 -27.55 12.93
C LYS A 57 18.71 -27.52 11.44
N GLY A 58 17.48 -27.16 11.09
CA GLY A 58 17.02 -27.09 9.70
C GLY A 58 17.49 -25.84 8.92
N ALA A 59 18.10 -24.84 9.57
CA ALA A 59 18.54 -23.63 8.88
C ALA A 59 19.77 -23.87 7.97
N ALA A 60 20.65 -24.80 8.34
CA ALA A 60 21.81 -25.17 7.53
C ALA A 60 21.44 -26.02 6.30
N GLU A 61 20.24 -26.63 6.31
CA GLU A 61 19.75 -27.52 5.25
C GLU A 61 18.94 -26.76 4.18
N ASP A 62 18.46 -25.54 4.48
CA ASP A 62 17.73 -24.70 3.52
C ASP A 62 18.71 -23.99 2.56
N ALA A 63 18.46 -24.12 1.26
CA ALA A 63 19.25 -23.50 0.20
C ALA A 63 19.41 -21.98 0.33
N ARG A 64 18.49 -21.27 1.01
CA ARG A 64 18.55 -19.82 1.24
C ARG A 64 19.39 -19.41 2.44
N THR A 65 19.68 -20.35 3.35
CA THR A 65 20.39 -20.09 4.60
C THR A 65 21.54 -21.05 4.85
N ASN A 66 21.94 -21.86 3.86
CA ASN A 66 23.08 -22.78 3.97
C ASN A 66 24.41 -22.11 4.38
N TRP A 67 24.55 -20.80 4.18
CA TRP A 67 25.68 -19.99 4.62
C TRP A 67 25.74 -19.73 6.13
N VAL A 68 24.71 -20.10 6.91
CA VAL A 68 24.71 -19.90 8.37
C VAL A 68 25.89 -20.59 9.08
N VAL A 69 26.48 -21.61 8.46
CA VAL A 69 27.68 -22.28 8.97
C VAL A 69 28.93 -21.38 8.98
N GLU A 70 28.94 -20.30 8.19
CA GLU A 70 30.02 -19.30 8.17
C GLU A 70 29.94 -18.34 9.38
N ILE A 71 28.85 -18.36 10.15
CA ILE A 71 28.62 -17.44 11.27
C ILE A 71 29.51 -17.82 12.46
N ALA A 72 30.34 -16.87 12.89
CA ALA A 72 31.16 -16.98 14.09
C ALA A 72 30.78 -15.98 15.19
N ASP A 73 30.13 -14.86 14.85
CA ASP A 73 29.64 -13.87 15.81
C ASP A 73 28.39 -13.15 15.29
N ILE A 74 27.64 -12.53 16.21
CA ILE A 74 26.46 -11.74 15.90
C ILE A 74 26.43 -10.44 16.71
N ASP A 75 26.20 -9.31 16.06
CA ASP A 75 25.91 -8.03 16.71
C ASP A 75 24.49 -7.55 16.37
N TYR A 76 24.04 -6.52 17.07
CA TYR A 76 22.75 -5.90 16.81
C TYR A 76 22.76 -4.40 17.06
N VAL A 77 21.80 -3.73 16.43
CA VAL A 77 21.43 -2.35 16.69
C VAL A 77 19.95 -2.33 17.04
N GLU A 78 19.61 -1.90 18.26
CA GLU A 78 18.21 -1.67 18.65
C GLU A 78 17.64 -0.51 17.83
N CYS A 79 16.39 -0.67 17.42
CA CYS A 79 15.63 0.40 16.78
C CYS A 79 14.38 0.66 17.60
N GLU A 80 13.94 1.92 17.61
CA GLU A 80 12.69 2.29 18.27
C GLU A 80 11.52 1.59 17.56
N SER A 81 11.54 1.55 16.21
CA SER A 81 10.47 0.95 15.41
C SER A 81 10.86 -0.06 14.33
N GLU A 82 9.86 -0.80 13.83
CA GLU A 82 10.01 -1.64 12.62
C GLU A 82 10.42 -0.81 11.39
N VAL A 83 9.92 0.44 11.28
CA VAL A 83 10.28 1.36 10.21
C VAL A 83 11.74 1.82 10.37
N ASP A 84 12.16 2.14 11.60
CA ASP A 84 13.54 2.49 11.91
C ASP A 84 14.49 1.31 11.61
N ALA A 85 14.08 0.08 11.97
CA ALA A 85 14.83 -1.14 11.66
C ALA A 85 14.96 -1.38 10.15
N LEU A 86 13.89 -1.13 9.38
CA LEU A 86 13.92 -1.22 7.92
C LEU A 86 14.88 -0.20 7.29
N LEU A 87 14.85 1.05 7.76
CA LEU A 87 15.72 2.11 7.26
C LEU A 87 17.18 1.86 7.63
N MET A 88 17.42 1.40 8.86
CA MET A 88 18.75 1.08 9.36
C MET A 88 19.35 -0.13 8.62
N GLU A 89 18.57 -1.16 8.34
CA GLU A 89 18.99 -2.32 7.53
C GLU A 89 19.42 -1.85 6.14
N ALA A 90 18.59 -1.07 5.46
CA ALA A 90 18.88 -0.56 4.12
C ALA A 90 20.17 0.26 4.09
N ARG A 91 20.40 1.08 5.12
CA ARG A 91 21.64 1.85 5.29
C ARG A 91 22.85 0.95 5.50
N LEU A 92 22.77 -0.01 6.43
CA LEU A 92 23.87 -0.92 6.73
C LEU A 92 24.21 -1.83 5.53
N ILE A 93 23.21 -2.32 4.79
CA ILE A 93 23.45 -3.06 3.54
C ILE A 93 24.16 -2.17 2.52
N LYS A 94 23.74 -0.91 2.39
CA LYS A 94 24.38 0.05 1.48
C LYS A 94 25.84 0.32 1.85
N ASP A 95 26.12 0.56 3.12
CA ASP A 95 27.43 1.01 3.61
C ASP A 95 28.41 -0.18 3.72
N VAL A 96 27.93 -1.33 4.19
CA VAL A 96 28.76 -2.53 4.48
C VAL A 96 28.87 -3.47 3.28
N GLN A 97 27.85 -3.49 2.42
CA GLN A 97 27.82 -4.33 1.23
C GLN A 97 28.10 -5.84 1.49
N PRO A 98 27.36 -6.50 2.41
CA PRO A 98 27.66 -7.87 2.86
C PRO A 98 27.54 -8.91 1.74
N LYS A 99 28.35 -9.97 1.82
CA LYS A 99 28.44 -11.07 0.82
C LYS A 99 27.06 -11.71 0.58
N HIS A 100 26.41 -12.23 1.62
CA HIS A 100 25.18 -13.02 1.46
C HIS A 100 23.95 -12.16 1.11
N ASN A 101 23.90 -10.89 1.54
CA ASN A 101 22.88 -9.96 1.04
C ASN A 101 23.03 -9.68 -0.47
N LYS A 102 24.24 -9.83 -1.03
CA LYS A 102 24.48 -9.71 -2.47
C LYS A 102 24.27 -11.01 -3.24
N GLU A 103 24.53 -12.16 -2.65
CA GLU A 103 24.40 -13.47 -3.31
C GLU A 103 22.95 -13.96 -3.32
N LEU A 104 22.15 -13.61 -2.32
CA LEU A 104 20.68 -13.83 -2.29
C LEU A 104 19.91 -12.95 -3.30
N LYS A 105 20.62 -12.30 -4.23
CA LYS A 105 20.05 -11.60 -5.38
C LYS A 105 19.47 -12.63 -6.34
N ASP A 106 18.14 -12.75 -6.35
CA ASP A 106 17.45 -12.98 -7.62
C ASP A 106 17.90 -11.89 -8.61
N ASP A 107 17.79 -12.15 -9.92
CA ASP A 107 18.02 -11.21 -11.04
C ASP A 107 17.15 -9.91 -11.01
N LYS A 108 16.65 -9.49 -9.85
CA LYS A 108 15.76 -8.35 -9.62
C LYS A 108 16.51 -7.24 -8.88
N THR A 109 16.56 -6.07 -9.50
CA THR A 109 17.10 -4.83 -8.90
C THR A 109 16.38 -4.50 -7.59
N PHE A 110 17.16 -4.15 -6.55
CA PHE A 110 16.60 -3.72 -5.27
C PHE A 110 15.75 -2.45 -5.44
N PRO A 111 14.57 -2.35 -4.81
CA PRO A 111 13.85 -1.09 -4.71
C PRO A 111 14.65 -0.06 -3.89
N TYR A 112 14.58 1.18 -4.33
CA TYR A 112 15.07 2.37 -3.67
C TYR A 112 13.90 3.32 -3.41
N LEU A 113 13.98 4.04 -2.31
CA LEU A 113 13.16 5.21 -2.06
C LEU A 113 13.92 6.44 -2.55
N MET A 114 13.31 7.17 -3.47
CA MET A 114 13.89 8.30 -4.17
C MET A 114 13.10 9.57 -3.85
N ILE A 115 13.79 10.62 -3.44
CA ILE A 115 13.20 11.95 -3.21
C ILE A 115 13.83 12.93 -4.18
N THR A 116 13.04 13.57 -5.03
CA THR A 116 13.54 14.56 -6.01
C THR A 116 13.97 15.84 -5.31
N THR A 117 15.12 16.42 -5.65
CA THR A 117 15.66 17.61 -4.95
C THR A 117 15.53 18.91 -5.75
N ARG A 118 15.28 18.83 -7.06
CA ARG A 118 15.22 19.99 -7.96
C ARG A 118 13.82 20.51 -8.23
N GLU A 119 12.79 19.79 -7.80
CA GLU A 119 11.41 20.20 -8.02
C GLU A 119 10.97 21.25 -6.99
N ASP A 120 10.03 22.12 -7.37
CA ASP A 120 9.39 23.04 -6.43
C ASP A 120 8.72 22.26 -5.30
N PHE A 121 8.00 21.21 -5.68
CA PHE A 121 7.36 20.27 -4.76
C PHE A 121 7.97 18.87 -4.91
N PRO A 122 9.03 18.54 -4.15
CA PRO A 122 9.66 17.23 -4.15
C PRO A 122 8.67 16.07 -4.06
N ARG A 123 8.78 15.10 -4.98
CA ARG A 123 8.05 13.84 -4.92
C ARG A 123 8.89 12.74 -4.30
N VAL A 124 8.20 11.81 -3.65
CA VAL A 124 8.76 10.60 -3.06
C VAL A 124 8.30 9.41 -3.89
N GLU A 125 9.24 8.59 -4.36
CA GLU A 125 8.98 7.51 -5.30
C GLU A 125 9.72 6.23 -4.89
N VAL A 126 9.12 5.06 -5.13
CA VAL A 126 9.81 3.77 -5.04
C VAL A 126 10.20 3.34 -6.45
N THR A 127 11.50 3.22 -6.70
CA THR A 127 12.03 2.84 -8.02
C THR A 127 13.07 1.73 -7.90
N ARG A 128 13.19 0.89 -8.92
CA ARG A 128 14.31 -0.08 -9.08
C ARG A 128 15.42 0.46 -9.97
N GLU A 129 15.15 1.58 -10.64
CA GLU A 129 16.05 2.29 -11.55
C GLU A 129 16.22 3.71 -10.98
N PRO A 130 17.07 3.88 -9.94
CA PRO A 130 17.28 5.17 -9.34
C PRO A 130 18.01 6.12 -10.30
N ARG A 131 17.67 7.41 -10.25
CA ARG A 131 18.39 8.44 -11.00
C ARG A 131 19.70 8.78 -10.30
N ASP A 132 20.74 9.07 -11.07
CA ASP A 132 22.06 9.42 -10.50
C ASP A 132 22.17 10.87 -10.03
N ARG A 133 21.31 11.77 -10.53
CA ARG A 133 21.39 13.22 -10.26
C ARG A 133 20.03 13.82 -9.92
N GLY A 134 20.06 14.87 -9.10
CA GLY A 134 18.86 15.64 -8.73
C GLY A 134 17.89 14.89 -7.82
N VAL A 135 18.38 13.86 -7.14
CA VAL A 135 17.59 13.02 -6.23
C VAL A 135 18.40 12.66 -4.98
N LYS A 136 17.70 12.36 -3.89
CA LYS A 136 18.22 11.73 -2.69
C LYS A 136 17.72 10.30 -2.65
N LEU A 137 18.63 9.33 -2.53
CA LEU A 137 18.34 7.90 -2.57
C LEU A 137 18.53 7.27 -1.19
N TYR A 138 17.52 6.51 -0.78
CA TYR A 138 17.52 5.63 0.38
C TYR A 138 17.30 4.20 -0.11
N GLY A 139 17.97 3.23 0.52
CA GLY A 139 18.05 1.87 -0.01
C GLY A 139 19.47 1.45 -0.35
N PRO A 140 19.66 0.22 -0.86
CA PRO A 140 18.63 -0.70 -1.34
C PRO A 140 17.76 -1.30 -0.22
N PHE A 141 16.48 -1.57 -0.50
CA PHE A 141 15.58 -2.27 0.44
C PHE A 141 15.37 -3.71 0.00
N ALA A 142 15.54 -4.68 0.92
CA ALA A 142 15.39 -6.10 0.60
C ALA A 142 13.93 -6.51 0.34
N ASN A 143 12.95 -5.87 1.01
CA ASN A 143 11.52 -6.19 0.90
C ASN A 143 10.71 -4.97 0.46
N VAL A 144 10.13 -5.05 -0.75
CA VAL A 144 9.28 -3.99 -1.33
C VAL A 144 7.99 -3.77 -0.53
N GLY A 145 7.38 -4.83 -0.01
CA GLY A 145 6.14 -4.76 0.77
C GLY A 145 6.32 -3.97 2.06
N ALA A 146 7.38 -4.30 2.82
CA ALA A 146 7.75 -3.56 4.03
C ALA A 146 8.03 -2.07 3.73
N LEU A 147 8.72 -1.78 2.62
CA LEU A 147 8.95 -0.41 2.15
C LEU A 147 7.65 0.33 1.85
N ARG A 148 6.71 -0.31 1.14
CA ARG A 148 5.40 0.30 0.84
C ARG A 148 4.59 0.57 2.10
N GLY A 149 4.57 -0.37 3.04
CA GLY A 149 3.93 -0.18 4.35
C GLY A 149 4.53 1.00 5.10
N ALA A 150 5.85 1.08 5.18
CA ALA A 150 6.54 2.20 5.82
C ALA A 150 6.19 3.54 5.16
N ILE A 151 6.18 3.62 3.83
CA ILE A 151 5.81 4.83 3.08
C ILE A 151 4.41 5.29 3.42
N GLN A 152 3.43 4.39 3.50
CA GLN A 152 2.05 4.77 3.85
C GLN A 152 1.97 5.41 5.24
N VAL A 153 2.72 4.87 6.21
CA VAL A 153 2.77 5.44 7.57
C VAL A 153 3.44 6.81 7.55
N LEU A 154 4.60 6.92 6.90
CA LEU A 154 5.33 8.18 6.78
C LEU A 154 4.52 9.25 6.04
N GLN A 155 3.71 8.85 5.06
CA GLN A 155 2.88 9.75 4.28
C GLN A 155 1.73 10.35 5.09
N ARG A 156 1.23 9.66 6.11
CA ARG A 156 0.24 10.22 7.06
C ARG A 156 0.85 11.31 7.96
N ILE A 157 2.15 11.22 8.24
CA ILE A 157 2.86 12.14 9.13
C ILE A 157 3.36 13.36 8.33
N PHE A 158 4.13 13.11 7.27
CA PHE A 158 4.83 14.13 6.51
C PHE A 158 4.06 14.64 5.29
N LYS A 159 2.91 14.03 4.97
CA LYS A 159 1.95 14.48 3.94
C LYS A 159 2.58 14.82 2.58
N PHE A 160 3.57 14.04 2.16
CA PHE A 160 4.27 14.23 0.89
C PHE A 160 3.49 13.62 -0.29
N ARG A 161 3.80 14.10 -1.50
CA ARG A 161 3.25 13.57 -2.75
C ARG A 161 4.05 12.39 -3.29
N THR A 162 3.33 11.47 -3.92
CA THR A 162 3.88 10.34 -4.70
C THR A 162 3.44 10.37 -6.16
N CYS A 163 2.67 11.39 -6.58
CA CYS A 163 2.22 11.54 -7.97
C CYS A 163 3.35 12.02 -8.89
N SER A 164 3.26 11.74 -10.19
CA SER A 164 4.26 12.12 -11.20
C SER A 164 4.01 13.48 -11.86
N LEU A 165 3.22 14.36 -11.27
CA LEU A 165 2.87 15.68 -11.84
C LEU A 165 4.07 16.64 -11.80
N ASP A 166 4.34 17.41 -12.85
CA ASP A 166 5.39 18.43 -12.78
C ASP A 166 4.81 19.76 -12.33
N ILE A 167 4.68 19.91 -11.01
CA ILE A 167 4.06 21.06 -10.35
C ILE A 167 5.10 22.16 -10.17
N ILE A 168 4.80 23.31 -10.75
CA ILE A 168 5.59 24.54 -10.66
C ILE A 168 4.74 25.55 -9.90
N GLU A 169 5.33 26.24 -8.93
CA GLU A 169 4.63 27.27 -8.17
C GLU A 169 4.26 28.47 -9.07
N GLY A 170 3.05 29.01 -8.91
CA GLY A 170 2.56 30.14 -9.71
C GLY A 170 1.93 29.78 -11.05
N ASP A 171 2.00 28.51 -11.48
CA ASP A 171 1.35 28.04 -12.70
C ASP A 171 -0.18 27.94 -12.50
N GLU A 172 -0.93 28.70 -13.29
CA GLU A 172 -2.38 28.87 -13.11
C GLU A 172 -3.18 27.59 -13.34
N ARG A 173 -2.65 26.62 -14.10
CA ARG A 173 -3.36 25.36 -14.37
C ARG A 173 -3.67 24.58 -13.09
N TRP A 174 -2.90 24.81 -12.02
CA TRP A 174 -3.08 24.15 -10.73
C TRP A 174 -4.23 24.74 -9.92
N LYS A 175 -4.65 25.99 -10.16
CA LYS A 175 -5.75 26.64 -9.42
C LYS A 175 -7.04 25.81 -9.44
N TRP A 176 -7.34 25.19 -10.58
CA TRP A 176 -8.56 24.40 -10.79
C TRP A 176 -8.31 22.88 -10.84
N PHE A 177 -7.08 22.45 -10.61
CA PHE A 177 -6.74 21.04 -10.68
C PHE A 177 -7.29 20.29 -9.47
N ARG A 178 -8.10 19.26 -9.70
CA ARG A 178 -8.72 18.47 -8.63
C ARG A 178 -7.65 17.62 -7.89
N PRO A 179 -7.46 17.78 -6.58
CA PRO A 179 -6.56 16.93 -5.80
C PRO A 179 -6.95 15.45 -5.85
N CYS A 180 -5.96 14.57 -5.76
CA CYS A 180 -6.18 13.13 -5.71
C CYS A 180 -6.70 12.67 -4.34
N LEU A 181 -6.98 11.36 -4.22
CA LEU A 181 -7.46 10.75 -2.99
C LEU A 181 -6.54 11.04 -1.80
N LEU A 182 -5.21 11.04 -1.99
CA LEU A 182 -4.24 11.28 -0.91
C LEU A 182 -4.47 12.63 -0.21
N ALA A 183 -4.91 13.65 -0.95
CA ALA A 183 -5.28 14.93 -0.35
C ALA A 183 -6.56 14.81 0.50
N SER A 184 -7.53 14.03 0.05
CA SER A 184 -8.80 13.83 0.75
C SER A 184 -8.65 13.01 2.04
N ILE A 185 -7.67 12.10 2.07
CA ILE A 185 -7.35 11.28 3.25
C ILE A 185 -6.19 11.85 4.10
N GLN A 186 -5.82 13.11 3.88
CA GLN A 186 -4.79 13.83 4.65
C GLN A 186 -3.39 13.19 4.61
N GLN A 187 -3.06 12.56 3.48
CA GLN A 187 -1.75 11.97 3.17
C GLN A 187 -0.93 12.81 2.19
N CYS A 188 -1.52 13.88 1.65
CA CYS A 188 -0.81 14.83 0.80
C CYS A 188 -1.35 16.23 1.05
N THR A 189 -0.49 17.23 1.22
CA THR A 189 -0.89 18.64 1.36
C THR A 189 -1.37 19.28 0.05
N ALA A 190 -1.50 18.49 -1.03
CA ALA A 190 -2.07 18.87 -2.32
C ALA A 190 -1.43 20.11 -2.97
N PRO A 191 -0.11 20.09 -3.23
CA PRO A 191 0.55 21.15 -3.99
C PRO A 191 -0.02 21.27 -5.41
N CYS A 192 -0.61 20.20 -5.95
CA CYS A 192 -1.24 20.19 -7.27
C CYS A 192 -2.48 21.09 -7.36
N ASN A 193 -2.99 21.60 -6.24
CA ASN A 193 -4.08 22.57 -6.19
C ASN A 193 -3.70 23.82 -5.38
N LEU A 194 -2.39 24.09 -5.23
CA LEU A 194 -1.87 25.25 -4.52
C LEU A 194 -2.36 25.38 -3.05
N ARG A 195 -2.70 24.26 -2.40
CA ARG A 195 -3.14 24.26 -0.98
C ARG A 195 -1.99 24.41 0.02
N VAL A 196 -0.76 24.36 -0.49
CA VAL A 196 0.48 24.52 0.27
C VAL A 196 1.47 25.26 -0.62
N ASN A 197 2.20 26.22 -0.04
CA ASN A 197 3.29 26.91 -0.74
C ASN A 197 4.55 26.04 -0.78
N LYS A 198 5.49 26.42 -1.63
CA LYS A 198 6.76 25.71 -1.83
C LYS A 198 7.61 25.63 -0.57
N GLU A 199 7.68 26.70 0.22
CA GLU A 199 8.51 26.78 1.42
C GLU A 199 8.05 25.79 2.49
N ASP A 200 6.75 25.74 2.76
CA ASP A 200 6.13 24.87 3.76
C ASP A 200 6.21 23.42 3.32
N TYR A 201 5.91 23.13 2.05
CA TYR A 201 6.04 21.78 1.52
C TYR A 201 7.50 21.26 1.61
N ARG A 202 8.48 22.12 1.32
CA ARG A 202 9.90 21.76 1.47
C ARG A 202 10.32 21.56 2.92
N ARG A 203 9.68 22.24 3.87
CA ARG A 203 9.88 22.02 5.30
C ARG A 203 9.46 20.60 5.69
N ASP A 204 8.31 20.14 5.21
CA ASP A 204 7.82 18.78 5.47
C ASP A 204 8.74 17.72 4.85
N ILE A 205 9.23 17.96 3.63
CA ILE A 205 10.20 17.07 2.97
C ILE A 205 11.55 17.05 3.71
N LYS A 206 12.02 18.18 4.24
CA LYS A 206 13.23 18.21 5.08
C LYS A 206 13.05 17.40 6.36
N ARG A 207 11.88 17.48 7.01
CA ARG A 207 11.55 16.66 8.18
C ARG A 207 11.55 15.17 7.85
N LEU A 208 10.94 14.79 6.71
CA LEU A 208 11.01 13.43 6.19
C LEU A 208 12.46 12.99 5.98
N GLN A 209 13.29 13.81 5.34
CA GLN A 209 14.71 13.49 5.13
C GLN A 209 15.47 13.33 6.44
N MET A 210 15.25 14.21 7.44
CA MET A 210 15.84 14.08 8.76
C MET A 210 15.44 12.77 9.44
N PHE A 211 14.17 12.37 9.33
CA PHE A 211 13.70 11.09 9.84
C PHE A 211 14.41 9.92 9.13
N LEU A 212 14.43 9.92 7.80
CA LEU A 212 15.07 8.87 6.99
C LEU A 212 16.60 8.79 7.19
N ASP A 213 17.24 9.91 7.53
CA ASP A 213 18.67 9.98 7.87
C ASP A 213 18.97 9.47 9.31
N GLY A 214 17.95 9.04 10.06
CA GLY A 214 18.06 8.54 11.43
C GLY A 214 18.10 9.62 12.50
N LYS A 215 17.73 10.87 12.18
CA LYS A 215 17.76 12.02 13.11
C LYS A 215 16.44 12.21 13.86
N ARG A 216 15.76 11.11 14.21
CA ARG A 216 14.43 11.10 14.86
C ARG A 216 14.38 11.94 16.15
N SER A 217 15.31 11.72 17.08
CA SER A 217 15.33 12.46 18.36
C SER A 217 15.52 13.96 18.17
N SER A 218 16.35 14.35 17.21
CA SER A 218 16.56 15.76 16.85
C SER A 218 15.31 16.37 16.20
N LEU A 219 14.64 15.62 15.32
CA LEU A 219 13.39 16.03 14.69
C LEU A 219 12.29 16.25 15.73
N LEU A 220 12.10 15.31 16.65
CA LEU A 220 11.10 15.42 17.73
C LEU A 220 11.38 16.64 18.62
N LYS A 221 12.65 16.88 18.99
CA LYS A 221 13.04 18.06 19.76
C LYS A 221 12.68 19.35 19.02
N GLN A 222 12.97 19.42 17.72
CA GLN A 222 12.61 20.57 16.89
C GLN A 222 11.09 20.78 16.82
N MET A 223 10.33 19.73 16.52
CA MET A 223 8.87 19.81 16.41
C MET A 223 8.22 20.23 17.73
N ARG A 224 8.69 19.72 18.87
CA ARG A 224 8.20 20.12 20.21
C ARG A 224 8.48 21.61 20.48
N SER A 225 9.65 22.11 20.09
CA SER A 225 9.97 23.54 20.21
C SER A 225 9.01 24.39 19.37
N GLU A 226 8.81 24.02 18.10
CA GLU A 226 7.88 24.72 17.20
C GLU A 226 6.42 24.68 17.72
N MET A 227 6.00 23.56 18.32
CA MET A 227 4.69 23.40 18.92
C MET A 227 4.50 24.34 20.12
N LEU A 228 5.49 24.40 21.01
CA LEU A 228 5.48 25.29 22.17
C LEU A 228 5.49 26.77 21.76
N GLU A 229 6.26 27.12 20.73
CA GLU A 229 6.29 28.46 20.18
C GLU A 229 4.94 28.85 19.55
N ALA A 230 4.34 27.96 18.75
CA ALA A 230 3.00 28.17 18.20
C ALA A 230 1.95 28.37 19.30
N SER A 231 2.03 27.59 20.39
CA SER A 231 1.15 27.76 21.56
C SER A 231 1.36 29.11 22.26
N LYS A 232 2.62 29.55 22.45
CA LYS A 232 2.95 30.86 23.04
C LYS A 232 2.44 32.01 22.17
N SER A 233 2.51 31.87 20.85
CA SER A 233 1.97 32.84 19.89
C SER A 233 0.46 32.72 19.65
N LEU A 234 -0.28 31.97 20.48
CA LEU A 234 -1.73 31.77 20.38
C LEU A 234 -2.20 31.14 19.06
N LYS A 235 -1.31 30.44 18.34
CA LYS A 235 -1.60 29.71 17.08
C LYS A 235 -2.03 28.27 17.39
N PHE A 236 -3.17 28.11 18.05
CA PHE A 236 -3.60 26.81 18.61
C PHE A 236 -3.81 25.71 17.57
N GLU A 237 -4.32 26.02 16.38
CA GLU A 237 -4.49 25.02 15.30
C GLU A 237 -3.15 24.42 14.84
N ARG A 238 -2.13 25.28 14.72
CA ARG A 238 -0.78 24.85 14.35
C ARG A 238 -0.14 24.03 15.46
N ALA A 239 -0.31 24.45 16.72
CA ALA A 239 0.17 23.70 17.87
C ALA A 239 -0.49 22.32 17.97
N ALA A 240 -1.81 22.23 17.76
CA ALA A 240 -2.54 20.97 17.74
C ALA A 240 -2.06 20.05 16.62
N THR A 241 -1.87 20.59 15.40
CA THR A 241 -1.33 19.81 14.27
C THR A 241 0.05 19.24 14.58
N LEU A 242 0.96 20.05 15.13
CA LEU A 242 2.31 19.61 15.50
C LEU A 242 2.28 18.57 16.63
N ARG A 243 1.43 18.76 17.64
CA ARG A 243 1.22 17.79 18.73
C ARG A 243 0.80 16.44 18.18
N ASP A 244 -0.19 16.43 17.28
CA ASP A 244 -0.72 15.19 16.71
C ASP A 244 0.35 14.50 15.84
N GLU A 245 1.11 15.26 15.03
CA GLU A 245 2.25 14.73 14.25
C GLU A 245 3.37 14.14 15.13
N ILE A 246 3.73 14.83 16.23
CA ILE A 246 4.70 14.33 17.23
C ILE A 246 4.19 13.01 17.81
N HIS A 247 2.93 12.95 18.22
CA HIS A 247 2.34 11.75 18.78
C HIS A 247 2.32 10.59 17.76
N MET A 248 2.04 10.86 16.48
CA MET A 248 2.12 9.84 15.43
C MET A 248 3.53 9.30 15.21
N LEU A 249 4.55 10.14 15.36
CA LEU A 249 5.95 9.72 15.27
C LEU A 249 6.36 8.89 16.49
N GLU A 250 5.93 9.27 17.68
CA GLU A 250 6.22 8.55 18.92
C GLU A 250 5.56 7.17 18.94
N THR A 251 4.30 7.09 18.50
CA THR A 251 3.49 5.85 18.45
C THR A 251 3.62 5.07 17.14
N LEU A 252 4.75 5.24 16.44
CA LEU A 252 5.03 4.51 15.20
C LEU A 252 4.98 2.97 15.39
N ASP A 253 5.23 2.50 16.62
CA ASP A 253 5.29 1.09 17.01
C ASP A 253 3.93 0.46 17.30
N ASP A 254 3.00 1.25 17.82
CA ASP A 254 1.70 0.75 18.29
C ASP A 254 0.70 0.51 17.14
N ARG A 255 1.06 0.89 15.91
CA ARG A 255 0.15 0.93 14.75
C ARG A 255 -0.08 -0.40 14.04
N GLY A 256 0.27 -1.52 14.66
CA GLY A 256 -0.01 -2.85 14.12
C GLY A 256 0.84 -3.19 12.89
N GLU A 257 0.83 -4.46 12.49
CA GLU A 257 1.83 -5.01 11.59
C GLU A 257 1.83 -4.31 10.21
N LEU A 258 3.02 -3.97 9.73
CA LEU A 258 3.27 -3.52 8.35
C LEU A 258 2.76 -4.52 7.29
N GLU A 259 2.42 -5.76 7.70
CA GLU A 259 1.91 -6.84 6.85
C GLU A 259 0.38 -7.04 6.94
N THR A 260 -0.28 -6.83 8.10
CA THR A 260 -1.74 -7.03 8.26
C THR A 260 -2.58 -5.77 8.06
N HIS A 261 -1.97 -4.59 8.03
CA HIS A 261 -2.62 -3.36 7.57
C HIS A 261 -2.23 -2.99 6.15
N ALA A 262 -2.12 -4.00 5.27
CA ALA A 262 -2.32 -3.78 3.84
C ALA A 262 -3.79 -3.34 3.63
N GLN A 263 -4.09 -2.07 3.93
CA GLN A 263 -5.16 -1.38 3.22
C GLN A 263 -4.87 -1.63 1.74
N PRO A 264 -5.89 -2.02 0.94
CA PRO A 264 -5.70 -2.42 -0.45
C PRO A 264 -4.76 -1.42 -1.10
N GLU A 265 -3.64 -1.94 -1.61
CA GLU A 265 -2.52 -1.18 -2.11
C GLU A 265 -3.08 0.01 -2.90
N VAL A 266 -3.04 1.23 -2.33
CA VAL A 266 -3.47 2.44 -3.03
C VAL A 266 -2.37 2.72 -4.04
N PHE A 267 -2.36 1.91 -5.09
CA PHE A 267 -1.48 2.08 -6.22
C PHE A 267 -1.71 3.48 -6.77
N TYR A 268 -0.65 4.11 -7.24
CA TYR A 268 -0.79 5.23 -8.16
C TYR A 268 -1.59 4.74 -9.38
N VAL A 269 -2.89 5.02 -9.37
CA VAL A 269 -3.76 4.88 -10.53
C VAL A 269 -3.61 6.18 -11.30
N ASP A 270 -2.92 6.13 -12.43
CA ASP A 270 -3.04 7.17 -13.46
C ASP A 270 -4.36 6.89 -14.20
N PRO A 271 -5.44 7.67 -13.95
CA PRO A 271 -6.76 7.34 -14.48
C PRO A 271 -6.74 7.34 -16.02
N ARG A 272 -6.00 8.27 -16.65
CA ARG A 272 -5.91 8.36 -18.11
C ARG A 272 -5.24 7.12 -18.70
N LYS A 273 -4.10 6.68 -18.14
CA LYS A 273 -3.44 5.45 -18.59
C LYS A 273 -4.26 4.20 -18.27
N GLY A 274 -4.97 4.20 -17.14
CA GLY A 274 -5.89 3.13 -16.75
C GLY A 274 -7.00 2.94 -17.78
N LEU A 275 -7.72 4.01 -18.12
CA LEU A 275 -8.81 3.97 -19.10
C LEU A 275 -8.31 3.64 -20.51
N ALA A 276 -7.18 4.24 -20.93
CA ALA A 276 -6.56 3.90 -22.22
C ALA A 276 -6.11 2.43 -22.28
N GLY A 277 -5.61 1.90 -21.16
CA GLY A 277 -5.28 0.49 -21.00
C GLY A 277 -6.53 -0.39 -21.09
N LEU A 278 -7.61 -0.03 -20.39
CA LEU A 278 -8.88 -0.76 -20.45
C LEU A 278 -9.44 -0.82 -21.87
N ARG A 279 -9.41 0.30 -22.61
CA ARG A 279 -9.83 0.32 -24.01
C ARG A 279 -9.11 -0.73 -24.84
N LYS A 280 -7.77 -0.78 -24.73
CA LYS A 280 -6.94 -1.72 -25.48
C LYS A 280 -7.18 -3.16 -25.05
N VAL A 281 -7.18 -3.40 -23.75
CA VAL A 281 -7.25 -4.74 -23.17
C VAL A 281 -8.61 -5.40 -23.40
N LEU A 282 -9.68 -4.63 -23.22
CA LEU A 282 -11.06 -5.09 -23.38
C LEU A 282 -11.59 -4.92 -24.80
N ASN A 283 -10.76 -4.44 -25.73
CA ASN A 283 -11.10 -4.15 -27.12
C ASN A 283 -12.37 -3.27 -27.27
N LEU A 284 -12.44 -2.20 -26.47
CA LEU A 284 -13.58 -1.27 -26.48
C LEU A 284 -13.48 -0.31 -27.66
N ARG A 285 -14.62 0.03 -28.26
CA ARG A 285 -14.70 0.98 -29.38
C ARG A 285 -14.17 2.37 -29.01
N GLN A 286 -14.43 2.81 -27.78
CA GLN A 286 -14.00 4.10 -27.26
C GLN A 286 -13.37 3.92 -25.87
N THR A 287 -12.63 4.94 -25.43
CA THR A 287 -12.10 4.96 -24.07
C THR A 287 -13.26 5.07 -23.09
N PRO A 288 -13.43 4.13 -22.14
CA PRO A 288 -14.53 4.20 -21.19
C PRO A 288 -14.35 5.45 -20.31
N ARG A 289 -15.45 6.14 -20.01
CA ARG A 289 -15.50 7.30 -19.12
C ARG A 289 -16.27 6.97 -17.86
N THR A 290 -17.40 6.27 -17.96
CA THR A 290 -18.23 5.88 -16.82
C THR A 290 -18.00 4.41 -16.49
N LEU A 291 -17.62 4.14 -15.24
CA LEU A 291 -17.48 2.76 -14.73
C LEU A 291 -18.35 2.58 -13.50
N GLU A 292 -19.01 1.45 -13.38
CA GLU A 292 -19.72 1.04 -12.16
C GLU A 292 -19.09 -0.24 -11.61
N GLY A 293 -18.97 -0.32 -10.28
CA GLY A 293 -18.46 -1.48 -9.57
C GLY A 293 -19.50 -2.00 -8.58
N VAL A 294 -19.73 -3.31 -8.57
CA VAL A 294 -20.69 -3.97 -7.67
C VAL A 294 -19.97 -4.98 -6.78
N ASP A 295 -20.18 -4.86 -5.47
CA ASP A 295 -19.73 -5.79 -4.43
C ASP A 295 -20.96 -6.33 -3.66
N ILE A 296 -20.95 -7.62 -3.31
CA ILE A 296 -21.97 -8.24 -2.47
C ILE A 296 -21.38 -8.49 -1.08
N ALA A 297 -22.07 -8.01 -0.05
CA ALA A 297 -21.65 -8.16 1.32
C ALA A 297 -22.76 -8.77 2.20
N HIS A 298 -22.38 -9.75 3.01
CA HIS A 298 -23.27 -10.40 3.97
C HIS A 298 -23.17 -9.78 5.36
N LEU A 299 -24.30 -9.34 5.89
CA LEU A 299 -24.38 -8.77 7.24
C LEU A 299 -24.52 -9.88 8.29
N ALA A 300 -23.92 -9.64 9.46
CA ALA A 300 -24.11 -10.47 10.64
C ALA A 300 -25.56 -10.30 11.13
N GLY A 301 -26.44 -11.21 10.70
CA GLY A 301 -27.89 -11.11 10.84
C GLY A 301 -28.69 -11.76 9.70
N GLY A 302 -28.02 -12.25 8.66
CA GLY A 302 -28.65 -12.96 7.53
C GLY A 302 -29.15 -12.04 6.41
N GLU A 303 -28.96 -10.73 6.53
CA GLU A 303 -29.27 -9.78 5.47
C GLU A 303 -28.11 -9.65 4.47
N THR A 304 -28.41 -9.70 3.17
CA THR A 304 -27.42 -9.44 2.11
C THR A 304 -27.63 -8.03 1.55
N VAL A 305 -26.54 -7.29 1.38
CA VAL A 305 -26.54 -5.94 0.79
C VAL A 305 -25.51 -5.87 -0.31
N ALA A 306 -25.90 -5.29 -1.43
CA ALA A 306 -24.98 -4.94 -2.49
C ALA A 306 -24.61 -3.47 -2.44
N SER A 307 -23.33 -3.21 -2.69
CA SER A 307 -22.73 -1.89 -2.79
C SER A 307 -22.37 -1.61 -4.23
N LEU A 308 -22.93 -0.54 -4.79
CA LEU A 308 -22.62 -0.04 -6.12
C LEU A 308 -21.86 1.27 -6.00
N VAL A 309 -20.70 1.35 -6.63
CA VAL A 309 -19.86 2.55 -6.74
C VAL A 309 -19.78 3.00 -8.18
N GLN A 310 -19.62 4.29 -8.39
CA GLN A 310 -19.53 4.89 -9.72
C GLN A 310 -18.23 5.67 -9.87
N PHE A 311 -17.60 5.57 -11.03
CA PHE A 311 -16.40 6.28 -11.41
C PHE A 311 -16.65 7.05 -12.70
N ILE A 312 -16.14 8.28 -12.76
CA ILE A 312 -16.17 9.13 -13.95
C ILE A 312 -14.73 9.54 -14.26
N ASP A 313 -14.29 9.30 -15.50
CA ASP A 313 -12.93 9.53 -15.98
C ASP A 313 -11.88 8.87 -15.06
N GLY A 314 -12.20 7.67 -14.57
CA GLY A 314 -11.35 6.82 -13.73
C GLY A 314 -11.17 7.33 -12.30
N LEU A 315 -12.01 8.28 -11.86
CA LEU A 315 -12.04 8.80 -10.50
C LEU A 315 -13.39 8.50 -9.83
N PRO A 316 -13.42 8.21 -8.51
CA PRO A 316 -14.68 7.91 -7.84
C PRO A 316 -15.63 9.10 -7.79
N PHE A 317 -16.89 8.85 -8.12
CA PHE A 317 -18.00 9.78 -8.09
C PHE A 317 -19.01 9.37 -7.02
N LYS A 318 -18.73 9.78 -5.77
CA LYS A 318 -19.52 9.43 -4.58
C LYS A 318 -21.04 9.72 -4.69
N PRO A 319 -21.50 10.81 -5.33
CA PRO A 319 -22.95 11.03 -5.51
C PRO A 319 -23.66 9.93 -6.32
N GLY A 320 -22.92 9.18 -7.14
CA GLY A 320 -23.43 8.04 -7.90
C GLY A 320 -23.53 6.74 -7.10
N TYR A 321 -23.05 6.69 -5.85
CA TYR A 321 -23.01 5.44 -5.08
C TYR A 321 -24.40 5.03 -4.63
N ARG A 322 -24.68 3.73 -4.66
CA ARG A 322 -25.98 3.17 -4.27
C ARG A 322 -25.80 1.92 -3.42
N ARG A 323 -26.77 1.67 -2.55
CA ARG A 323 -26.86 0.42 -1.79
C ARG A 323 -28.18 -0.25 -2.12
N TYR A 324 -28.14 -1.56 -2.27
CA TYR A 324 -29.30 -2.39 -2.54
C TYR A 324 -29.44 -3.40 -1.42
N LYS A 325 -30.53 -3.29 -0.66
CA LYS A 325 -30.94 -4.38 0.23
C LYS A 325 -31.56 -5.47 -0.64
N ILE A 326 -30.98 -6.68 -0.58
CA ILE A 326 -31.45 -7.86 -1.29
C ILE A 326 -32.68 -8.39 -0.55
N ARG A 327 -33.76 -8.67 -1.29
CA ARG A 327 -35.06 -9.05 -0.69
C ARG A 327 -35.51 -10.44 -1.11
N GLU A 328 -35.10 -10.89 -2.30
CA GLU A 328 -35.68 -12.07 -2.96
C GLU A 328 -34.90 -13.37 -2.70
N VAL A 329 -33.81 -13.28 -1.93
CA VAL A 329 -32.90 -14.40 -1.68
C VAL A 329 -33.03 -14.88 -0.23
N ALA A 330 -33.56 -16.09 -0.05
CA ALA A 330 -33.50 -16.78 1.24
C ALA A 330 -32.13 -17.46 1.39
N GLY A 331 -31.33 -17.00 2.37
CA GLY A 331 -29.98 -17.53 2.64
C GLY A 331 -28.85 -16.80 1.90
N ILE A 332 -27.66 -17.39 1.92
CA ILE A 332 -26.44 -16.84 1.31
C ILE A 332 -26.33 -17.36 -0.13
N ASP A 333 -26.82 -16.57 -1.10
CA ASP A 333 -26.63 -16.82 -2.54
C ASP A 333 -26.19 -15.53 -3.25
N ASP A 334 -24.87 -15.44 -3.46
CA ASP A 334 -24.22 -14.30 -4.12
C ASP A 334 -24.63 -14.16 -5.59
N TYR A 335 -24.89 -15.27 -6.27
CA TYR A 335 -25.25 -15.25 -7.68
C TYR A 335 -26.62 -14.60 -7.87
N ARG A 336 -27.60 -15.02 -7.06
CA ARG A 336 -28.93 -14.40 -7.07
C ARG A 336 -28.90 -12.94 -6.63
N SER A 337 -28.05 -12.62 -5.64
CA SER A 337 -27.90 -11.24 -5.17
C SER A 337 -27.37 -10.31 -6.27
N ILE A 338 -26.38 -10.76 -7.04
CA ILE A 338 -25.86 -10.01 -8.21
C ILE A 338 -26.93 -9.87 -9.28
N TYR A 339 -27.62 -10.96 -9.60
CA TYR A 339 -28.73 -10.95 -10.55
C TYR A 339 -29.78 -9.90 -10.14
N GLU A 340 -30.25 -9.89 -8.89
CA GLU A 340 -31.27 -8.96 -8.39
C GLU A 340 -30.81 -7.50 -8.55
N VAL A 341 -29.56 -7.21 -8.19
CA VAL A 341 -29.00 -5.84 -8.21
C VAL A 341 -28.84 -5.34 -9.63
N VAL A 342 -28.27 -6.16 -10.51
CA VAL A 342 -28.11 -5.83 -11.93
C VAL A 342 -29.49 -5.64 -12.56
N ALA A 343 -30.42 -6.57 -12.35
CA ALA A 343 -31.77 -6.47 -12.90
C ALA A 343 -32.47 -5.16 -12.45
N ARG A 344 -32.44 -4.86 -11.14
CA ARG A 344 -33.06 -3.64 -10.59
C ARG A 344 -32.40 -2.35 -11.07
N ARG A 345 -31.06 -2.31 -11.14
CA ARG A 345 -30.31 -1.13 -11.59
C ARG A 345 -30.60 -0.83 -13.05
N PHE A 346 -30.47 -1.83 -13.92
CA PHE A 346 -30.51 -1.61 -15.37
C PHE A 346 -31.94 -1.56 -15.93
N ARG A 347 -32.91 -2.25 -15.31
CA ARG A 347 -34.34 -2.02 -15.61
C ARG A 347 -34.71 -0.56 -15.37
N ARG A 348 -34.40 -0.04 -14.18
CA ARG A 348 -34.66 1.37 -13.85
C ARG A 348 -33.97 2.35 -14.79
N MET A 349 -32.70 2.10 -15.13
CA MET A 349 -31.99 2.97 -16.08
C MET A 349 -32.61 2.93 -17.48
N SER A 350 -33.07 1.77 -17.93
CA SER A 350 -33.77 1.63 -19.21
C SER A 350 -35.12 2.35 -19.19
N ASP A 351 -35.93 2.14 -18.14
CA ASP A 351 -37.25 2.76 -17.98
C ASP A 351 -37.16 4.29 -17.90
N GLU A 352 -36.13 4.81 -17.22
CA GLU A 352 -35.88 6.26 -17.09
C GLU A 352 -35.04 6.83 -18.25
N ALA A 353 -34.77 6.05 -19.29
CA ALA A 353 -33.93 6.43 -20.44
C ALA A 353 -32.55 7.03 -20.05
N GLN A 354 -31.97 6.53 -18.96
CA GLN A 354 -30.65 6.94 -18.50
C GLN A 354 -29.54 6.28 -19.32
N VAL A 355 -28.46 7.01 -19.53
CA VAL A 355 -27.26 6.48 -20.20
C VAL A 355 -26.58 5.44 -19.32
N PHE A 356 -26.31 4.26 -19.88
CA PHE A 356 -25.61 3.18 -19.18
C PHE A 356 -24.13 3.53 -18.94
N PRO A 357 -23.49 2.93 -17.92
CA PRO A 357 -22.05 3.02 -17.78
C PRO A 357 -21.35 2.41 -19.00
N ASP A 358 -20.16 2.90 -19.35
CA ASP A 358 -19.35 2.30 -20.41
C ASP A 358 -18.83 0.91 -19.99
N LEU A 359 -18.61 0.71 -18.69
CA LEU A 359 -18.13 -0.55 -18.12
C LEU A 359 -18.81 -0.88 -16.78
N LEU A 360 -19.26 -2.11 -16.62
CA LEU A 360 -19.73 -2.68 -15.35
C LEU A 360 -18.73 -3.73 -14.85
N LEU A 361 -18.19 -3.52 -13.66
CA LEU A 361 -17.30 -4.45 -12.94
C LEU A 361 -18.08 -5.15 -11.83
N ILE A 362 -18.03 -6.48 -11.83
CA ILE A 362 -18.55 -7.32 -10.76
C ILE A 362 -17.39 -7.83 -9.90
N ASP A 363 -17.43 -7.61 -8.58
CA ASP A 363 -16.49 -8.25 -7.65
C ASP A 363 -16.85 -9.73 -7.51
N GLY A 364 -16.06 -10.60 -8.15
CA GLY A 364 -16.39 -12.01 -8.24
C GLY A 364 -15.71 -12.73 -9.40
N GLY A 365 -15.97 -14.03 -9.49
CA GLY A 365 -15.45 -14.89 -10.55
C GLY A 365 -16.45 -15.12 -11.68
N LYS A 366 -16.21 -16.20 -12.44
CA LYS A 366 -17.00 -16.60 -13.61
C LYS A 366 -18.49 -16.83 -13.30
N GLY A 367 -18.82 -17.36 -12.12
CA GLY A 367 -20.21 -17.60 -11.72
C GLY A 367 -20.98 -16.29 -11.53
N GLN A 368 -20.38 -15.32 -10.84
CA GLN A 368 -20.93 -13.99 -10.62
C GLN A 368 -21.13 -13.24 -11.94
N LEU A 369 -20.16 -13.33 -12.85
CA LEU A 369 -20.27 -12.80 -14.19
C LEU A 369 -21.48 -13.38 -14.95
N LYS A 370 -21.65 -14.72 -14.88
CA LYS A 370 -22.76 -15.41 -15.55
C LYS A 370 -24.12 -14.95 -15.00
N ALA A 371 -24.22 -14.76 -13.69
CA ALA A 371 -25.45 -14.26 -13.06
C ALA A 371 -25.81 -12.85 -13.55
N ALA A 372 -24.82 -11.96 -13.68
CA ALA A 372 -25.02 -10.63 -14.26
C ALA A 372 -25.47 -10.70 -15.73
N ILE A 373 -24.88 -11.58 -16.54
CA ILE A 373 -25.28 -11.79 -17.95
C ILE A 373 -26.75 -12.23 -18.03
N SER A 374 -27.15 -13.23 -17.22
CA SER A 374 -28.53 -13.70 -17.20
C SER A 374 -29.54 -12.61 -16.84
N ALA A 375 -29.19 -11.64 -15.99
CA ALA A 375 -30.03 -10.49 -15.69
C ALA A 375 -30.26 -9.58 -16.92
N PHE A 376 -29.24 -9.38 -17.75
CA PHE A 376 -29.38 -8.60 -18.99
C PHE A 376 -30.19 -9.35 -20.05
N ASP A 377 -29.93 -10.64 -20.21
CA ASP A 377 -30.64 -11.50 -21.16
C ASP A 377 -32.15 -11.53 -20.88
N GLU A 378 -32.55 -11.67 -19.61
CA GLU A 378 -33.96 -11.69 -19.22
C GLU A 378 -34.65 -10.34 -19.38
N LEU A 379 -33.93 -9.24 -19.17
CA LEU A 379 -34.47 -7.90 -19.43
C LEU A 379 -34.55 -7.56 -20.92
N GLY A 380 -33.93 -8.35 -21.80
CA GLY A 380 -33.81 -8.03 -23.22
C GLY A 380 -32.98 -6.77 -23.49
N ILE A 381 -32.07 -6.44 -22.56
CA ILE A 381 -31.27 -5.21 -22.60
C ILE A 381 -29.84 -5.55 -23.01
N GLN A 382 -29.28 -4.82 -23.98
CA GLN A 382 -27.86 -4.98 -24.31
C GLN A 382 -26.98 -4.50 -23.14
N PRO A 383 -26.08 -5.36 -22.61
CA PRO A 383 -25.23 -4.99 -21.50
C PRO A 383 -24.17 -3.95 -21.92
N PRO A 384 -23.70 -3.11 -20.99
CA PRO A 384 -22.46 -2.38 -21.17
C PRO A 384 -21.26 -3.35 -21.23
N ALA A 385 -20.03 -2.84 -21.40
CA ALA A 385 -18.87 -3.70 -21.29
C ALA A 385 -18.81 -4.34 -19.89
N LEU A 386 -19.03 -5.65 -19.83
CA LEU A 386 -19.17 -6.37 -18.56
C LEU A 386 -17.89 -7.14 -18.26
N VAL A 387 -17.38 -7.01 -17.04
CA VAL A 387 -16.19 -7.71 -16.57
C VAL A 387 -16.38 -8.17 -15.13
N ALA A 388 -15.74 -9.27 -14.75
CA ALA A 388 -15.63 -9.67 -13.35
C ALA A 388 -14.16 -9.82 -12.96
N LEU A 389 -13.81 -9.42 -11.73
CA LEU A 389 -12.44 -9.48 -11.21
C LEU A 389 -12.37 -10.38 -9.98
N ALA A 390 -11.68 -11.52 -10.09
CA ALA A 390 -11.53 -12.44 -8.97
C ALA A 390 -10.38 -12.04 -8.04
N LYS A 391 -10.66 -12.02 -6.73
CA LYS A 391 -9.74 -11.51 -5.70
C LYS A 391 -8.44 -12.30 -5.50
N ARG A 392 -8.41 -13.61 -5.74
CA ARG A 392 -7.24 -14.46 -5.42
C ARG A 392 -6.06 -14.22 -6.36
N ASP A 393 -6.33 -14.23 -7.67
CA ASP A 393 -5.29 -14.18 -8.70
C ASP A 393 -5.41 -12.96 -9.62
N GLU A 394 -6.33 -12.02 -9.30
CA GLU A 394 -6.58 -10.80 -10.07
C GLU A 394 -6.95 -11.10 -11.54
N GLU A 395 -7.68 -12.20 -11.72
CA GLU A 395 -8.13 -12.71 -13.01
C GLU A 395 -9.36 -11.95 -13.50
N ILE A 396 -9.30 -11.48 -14.75
CA ILE A 396 -10.39 -10.73 -15.38
C ILE A 396 -11.20 -11.69 -16.25
N PHE A 397 -12.45 -11.93 -15.87
CA PHE A 397 -13.39 -12.74 -16.65
C PHE A 397 -14.20 -11.85 -17.60
N LEU A 398 -14.32 -12.29 -18.85
CA LEU A 398 -15.07 -11.60 -19.91
C LEU A 398 -16.19 -12.49 -20.45
N PRO A 399 -17.36 -11.92 -20.82
CA PRO A 399 -18.42 -12.65 -21.49
C PRO A 399 -17.91 -13.35 -22.77
N GLY A 400 -18.36 -14.58 -23.00
CA GLY A 400 -18.02 -15.35 -24.19
C GLY A 400 -16.59 -15.91 -24.25
N ARG A 401 -15.76 -15.71 -23.22
CA ARG A 401 -14.42 -16.32 -23.13
C ARG A 401 -14.37 -17.47 -22.12
N SER A 402 -13.71 -18.56 -22.50
CA SER A 402 -13.51 -19.72 -21.62
C SER A 402 -12.48 -19.44 -20.53
N GLU A 403 -11.37 -18.79 -20.90
CA GLU A 403 -10.22 -18.48 -20.06
C GLU A 403 -10.22 -17.01 -19.57
N PRO A 404 -9.78 -16.76 -18.32
CA PRO A 404 -9.62 -15.41 -17.82
C PRO A 404 -8.43 -14.69 -18.47
N LEU A 405 -8.55 -13.38 -18.58
CA LEU A 405 -7.45 -12.53 -18.95
C LEU A 405 -6.58 -12.23 -17.72
N ARG A 406 -5.28 -12.53 -17.83
CA ARG A 406 -4.27 -12.18 -16.83
C ARG A 406 -3.44 -11.00 -17.30
N LEU A 407 -3.45 -9.92 -16.51
CA LEU A 407 -2.63 -8.74 -16.77
C LEU A 407 -1.42 -8.72 -15.84
N SER A 408 -0.34 -8.07 -16.28
CA SER A 408 0.78 -7.75 -15.39
C SER A 408 0.29 -6.94 -14.18
N ARG A 409 0.81 -7.22 -12.98
CA ARG A 409 0.54 -6.45 -11.75
C ARG A 409 0.92 -4.95 -11.87
N HIS A 410 1.70 -4.60 -12.88
CA HIS A 410 2.08 -3.22 -13.19
C HIS A 410 1.16 -2.55 -14.21
N ALA A 411 0.22 -3.27 -14.81
CA ALA A 411 -0.70 -2.73 -15.80
C ALA A 411 -1.66 -1.72 -15.17
N PHE A 412 -1.70 -0.50 -15.73
CA PHE A 412 -2.61 0.55 -15.27
C PHE A 412 -4.09 0.16 -15.39
N ALA A 413 -4.44 -0.65 -16.39
CA ALA A 413 -5.79 -1.19 -16.56
C ALA A 413 -6.22 -2.07 -15.38
N LEU A 414 -5.34 -2.99 -14.95
CA LEU A 414 -5.61 -3.85 -13.81
C LEU A 414 -5.76 -3.03 -12.53
N ARG A 415 -4.85 -2.07 -12.30
CA ARG A 415 -4.90 -1.19 -11.12
C ARG A 415 -6.18 -0.37 -11.05
N LEU A 416 -6.71 0.07 -12.20
CA LEU A 416 -7.97 0.79 -12.24
C LEU A 416 -9.15 -0.13 -11.89
N LEU A 417 -9.19 -1.37 -12.40
CA LEU A 417 -10.23 -2.35 -12.01
C LEU A 417 -10.14 -2.71 -10.52
N GLN A 418 -8.93 -2.92 -10.01
CA GLN A 418 -8.69 -3.12 -8.57
C GLN A 418 -9.20 -1.93 -7.77
N TYR A 419 -8.94 -0.69 -8.22
CA TYR A 419 -9.43 0.50 -7.53
C TYR A 419 -10.96 0.59 -7.49
N VAL A 420 -11.64 0.25 -8.60
CA VAL A 420 -13.11 0.20 -8.64
C VAL A 420 -13.63 -0.88 -7.67
N ARG A 421 -13.04 -2.08 -7.68
CA ARG A 421 -13.39 -3.18 -6.76
C ARG A 421 -13.18 -2.78 -5.30
N ASP A 422 -11.98 -2.31 -4.97
CA ASP A 422 -11.60 -2.00 -3.60
C ASP A 422 -12.43 -0.84 -3.04
N GLU A 423 -12.85 0.11 -3.87
CA GLU A 423 -13.78 1.16 -3.49
C GLU A 423 -15.20 0.64 -3.26
N ALA A 424 -15.67 -0.34 -4.07
CA ALA A 424 -16.94 -1.03 -3.83
C ALA A 424 -16.92 -1.77 -2.49
N HIS A 425 -15.84 -2.52 -2.24
CA HIS A 425 -15.62 -3.25 -1.00
C HIS A 425 -15.52 -2.31 0.20
N ARG A 426 -14.78 -1.20 0.10
CA ARG A 426 -14.68 -0.17 1.15
C ARG A 426 -16.06 0.43 1.46
N PHE A 427 -16.86 0.69 0.44
CA PHE A 427 -18.20 1.25 0.59
C PHE A 427 -19.18 0.28 1.27
N ALA A 428 -19.01 -1.02 1.02
CA ALA A 428 -19.71 -2.09 1.72
C ALA A 428 -19.28 -2.15 3.19
N GLN A 429 -17.98 -2.26 3.48
CA GLN A 429 -17.44 -2.34 4.86
C GLN A 429 -17.86 -1.14 5.73
N HIS A 430 -17.86 0.08 5.18
CA HIS A 430 -18.29 1.27 5.91
C HIS A 430 -19.75 1.15 6.40
N TYR A 431 -20.61 0.47 5.64
CA TYR A 431 -22.00 0.22 6.01
C TYR A 431 -22.12 -0.77 7.17
N HIS A 432 -21.31 -1.84 7.19
CA HIS A 432 -21.23 -2.77 8.33
C HIS A 432 -20.89 -2.06 9.64
N HIS A 433 -19.94 -1.12 9.60
CA HIS A 433 -19.55 -0.34 10.77
C HIS A 433 -20.68 0.57 11.27
N ILE A 434 -21.43 1.22 10.37
CA ILE A 434 -22.58 2.06 10.74
C ILE A 434 -23.70 1.22 11.36
N LEU A 435 -24.02 0.06 10.78
CA LEU A 435 -25.10 -0.81 11.28
C LEU A 435 -24.76 -1.45 12.63
N ARG A 436 -23.52 -1.89 12.84
CA ARG A 436 -23.08 -2.36 14.17
C ARG A 436 -23.19 -1.27 15.23
N ARG A 437 -22.87 -0.02 14.87
CA ARG A 437 -23.00 1.11 15.80
C ARG A 437 -24.46 1.39 16.16
N LYS A 438 -25.39 1.25 15.21
CA LYS A 438 -26.84 1.35 15.47
C LYS A 438 -27.38 0.19 16.32
N SER A 439 -27.01 -1.06 16.00
CA SER A 439 -27.49 -2.22 16.78
C SER A 439 -26.97 -2.26 18.22
N THR A 440 -25.80 -1.65 18.48
CA THR A 440 -25.22 -1.56 19.83
C THR A 440 -25.81 -0.39 20.64
N LEU A 441 -26.47 0.58 20.00
CA LEU A 441 -27.04 1.77 20.64
C LEU A 441 -28.58 1.77 20.75
N GLY A 442 -29.28 0.75 20.23
CA GLY A 442 -30.72 0.58 20.47
C GLY A 442 -31.61 1.73 19.98
N GLU A 443 -31.33 2.27 18.79
CA GLU A 443 -32.25 3.17 18.07
C GLU A 443 -32.87 2.51 16.83
#